data_AF-A0AAD3DCR9-F1
#
_entry.id   AF-A0AAD3DCR9-F1
#
_cell.length_a   1.000
_cell.length_b   1.000
_cell.length_c   1.000
_cell.angle_alpha   90.00
_cell.angle_beta   90.00
_cell.angle_gamma   90.00
#
_symmetry.space_group_name_H-M   'P 1'
#
loop_
_entity.id
_entity.type
_entity.pdbx_description
1 polymer ?
#
loop_
_entity_poly.entity_id
_entity_poly.type
_entity_poly.pdbx_seq_one_letter_code
_entity_poly.pdbx_strand_id
1 'polypeptide(L)'
;MKGVSLLVSDMPETSPNSNQSDKLDQFSSHCRLYYQTSLSFHDSEMTNEQKSAIQASKCCLDALEHQIANAHEESLSLEYREFLNSKEVKEHSNHLAECGLHITLPSEEDSSEDEEAPKPILKHSLSHQELVEYSKIRDKERRNAHALQMEERRKYLDELIKETFRKSKIEASDPNDSNILVTSLITESSLNSLNSREFLNQARSKIDSFSSKYKMNVGTHSFFAGIKKLIEKQMENNDNCILWTFNSSTLSEVNHSCIGPTEKHNGDTYMDEAVKLLSLFLVSYHDESLRKEIDENEPMYSFYIQPSISNSFLSYILGSFPSSHELHAKGTGTFKVLDDGIIQRSNANGTNDESIYFSMIPWLQNLRCEIL
;
A
#
# COMPACT_ATOMS: atom_id res chain seq x y z
N MET A 1 1.74 17.69 81.45
CA MET A 1 2.68 17.81 80.32
C MET A 1 2.00 17.22 79.10
N LYS A 2 1.68 18.07 78.11
CA LYS A 2 1.01 17.69 76.86
C LYS A 2 2.10 17.34 75.83
N GLY A 3 2.04 16.14 75.25
CA GLY A 3 2.84 15.73 74.10
C GLY A 3 2.06 16.00 72.82
N VAL A 4 2.68 16.71 71.87
CA VAL A 4 2.14 17.05 70.56
C VAL A 4 2.39 15.89 69.60
N SER A 5 1.33 15.36 68.99
CA SER A 5 1.38 14.40 67.89
C SER A 5 1.40 15.17 66.57
N LEU A 6 2.50 15.10 65.82
CA LEU A 6 2.61 15.59 64.45
C LEU A 6 2.02 14.53 63.50
N LEU A 7 0.90 14.88 62.87
CA LEU A 7 0.36 14.18 61.70
C LEU A 7 1.25 14.53 60.50
N VAL A 8 1.96 13.54 59.97
CA VAL A 8 2.52 13.57 58.62
C VAL A 8 1.42 13.08 57.70
N SER A 9 0.94 13.96 56.83
CA SER A 9 0.02 13.64 55.74
C SER A 9 0.81 13.07 54.57
N ASP A 10 0.64 11.79 54.27
CA ASP A 10 1.11 11.18 53.03
C ASP A 10 0.38 11.82 51.84
N MET A 11 1.12 12.57 51.02
CA MET A 11 0.69 13.01 49.70
C MET A 11 0.93 11.87 48.70
N PRO A 12 -0.01 11.58 47.79
CA PRO A 12 0.19 10.53 46.80
C PRO A 12 1.24 10.96 45.78
N GLU A 13 2.34 10.21 45.68
CA GLU A 13 3.28 10.31 44.58
C GLU A 13 2.59 9.87 43.28
N THR A 14 2.17 10.83 42.46
CA THR A 14 1.76 10.56 41.07
C THR A 14 3.01 10.18 40.27
N SER A 15 3.11 8.91 39.86
CA SER A 15 4.25 8.43 39.09
C SER A 15 4.35 9.21 37.76
N PRO A 16 5.50 9.83 37.41
CA PRO A 16 5.65 10.60 36.18
C PRO A 16 5.52 9.77 34.89
N ASN A 17 5.48 8.45 34.98
CA ASN A 17 5.40 7.54 33.82
C ASN A 17 3.99 7.34 33.24
N SER A 18 2.91 7.67 33.97
CA SER A 18 1.54 7.44 33.45
C SER A 18 1.21 8.38 32.30
N ASN A 19 1.61 9.66 32.41
CA ASN A 19 1.24 10.69 31.44
C ASN A 19 1.91 10.53 30.08
N GLN A 20 3.08 9.87 30.01
CA GLN A 20 3.77 9.63 28.74
C GLN A 20 3.20 8.41 28.02
N SER A 21 2.84 7.35 28.75
CA SER A 21 2.16 6.19 28.18
C SER A 21 0.84 6.61 27.52
N ASP A 22 0.04 7.43 28.21
CA ASP A 22 -1.24 7.91 27.69
C ASP A 22 -1.07 8.69 26.38
N LYS A 23 -0.05 9.55 26.28
CA LYS A 23 0.26 10.32 25.06
C LYS A 23 0.63 9.43 23.88
N LEU A 24 1.47 8.43 24.12
CA LEU A 24 1.88 7.47 23.08
C LEU A 24 0.70 6.61 22.60
N ASP A 25 -0.22 6.26 23.49
CA ASP A 25 -1.43 5.53 23.15
C ASP A 25 -2.39 6.38 22.31
N GLN A 26 -2.56 7.67 22.64
CA GLN A 26 -3.33 8.61 21.82
C GLN A 26 -2.72 8.77 20.43
N PHE A 27 -1.39 8.94 20.37
CA PHE A 27 -0.68 9.03 19.09
C PHE A 27 -0.83 7.75 18.25
N SER A 28 -0.74 6.58 18.88
CA SER A 28 -0.98 5.29 18.21
C SER A 28 -2.41 5.21 17.65
N SER A 29 -3.40 5.74 18.37
CA SER A 29 -4.80 5.77 17.92
C SER A 29 -4.96 6.63 16.66
N HIS A 30 -4.37 7.83 16.65
CA HIS A 30 -4.36 8.70 15.47
C HIS A 30 -3.62 8.08 14.28
N CYS A 31 -2.45 7.45 14.50
CA CYS A 31 -1.73 6.73 13.45
C CYS A 31 -2.60 5.62 12.83
N ARG A 32 -3.26 4.83 13.69
CA ARG A 32 -4.15 3.76 13.24
C ARG A 32 -5.30 4.30 12.40
N LEU A 33 -6.01 5.32 12.90
CA LEU A 33 -7.13 5.93 12.19
C LEU A 33 -6.68 6.45 10.82
N TYR A 34 -5.58 7.20 10.77
CA TYR A 34 -5.06 7.75 9.53
C TYR A 34 -4.64 6.66 8.54
N TYR A 35 -3.83 5.68 8.96
CA TYR A 35 -3.31 4.66 8.03
C TYR A 35 -4.39 3.66 7.59
N GLN A 36 -5.28 3.22 8.47
CA GLN A 36 -6.40 2.36 8.06
C GLN A 36 -7.31 3.06 7.06
N THR A 37 -7.51 4.36 7.23
CA THR A 37 -8.36 5.14 6.32
C THR A 37 -7.67 5.46 5.00
N SER A 38 -6.42 5.94 5.04
CA SER A 38 -5.67 6.36 3.84
C SER A 38 -5.23 5.20 2.95
N LEU A 39 -5.06 4.00 3.52
CA LEU A 39 -4.74 2.79 2.77
C LEU A 39 -5.98 1.96 2.41
N SER A 40 -7.17 2.36 2.89
CA SER A 40 -8.43 1.70 2.55
C SER A 40 -8.62 1.64 1.04
N PHE A 41 -8.91 0.45 0.52
CA PHE A 41 -9.35 0.30 -0.89
C PHE A 41 -10.87 0.43 -1.06
N HIS A 42 -11.61 0.64 0.04
CA HIS A 42 -13.03 0.97 0.03
C HIS A 42 -13.23 2.47 0.25
N ASP A 43 -13.86 3.12 -0.72
CA ASP A 43 -14.38 4.49 -0.56
C ASP A 43 -15.69 4.45 0.23
N SER A 44 -15.60 4.41 1.55
CA SER A 44 -16.78 4.60 2.40
C SER A 44 -17.15 6.08 2.42
N GLU A 45 -18.44 6.40 2.27
CA GLU A 45 -18.93 7.76 2.53
C GLU A 45 -18.64 8.14 3.99
N MET A 46 -17.67 9.05 4.16
CA MET A 46 -17.30 9.53 5.49
C MET A 46 -18.18 10.70 5.90
N THR A 47 -18.71 10.61 7.11
CA THR A 47 -19.33 11.73 7.82
C THR A 47 -18.35 12.88 8.01
N ASN A 48 -18.87 14.10 8.23
CA ASN A 48 -18.02 15.26 8.51
C ASN A 48 -17.18 15.07 9.78
N GLU A 49 -17.71 14.34 10.77
CA GLU A 49 -17.01 13.99 12.01
C GLU A 49 -15.81 13.09 11.73
N GLN A 50 -15.98 12.04 10.92
CA GLN A 50 -14.89 11.15 10.51
C GLN A 50 -13.81 11.91 9.73
N LYS A 51 -14.21 12.79 8.79
CA LYS A 51 -13.25 13.62 8.03
C LYS A 51 -12.44 14.52 8.94
N SER A 52 -13.09 15.16 9.93
CA SER A 52 -12.41 15.98 10.93
C SER A 52 -11.41 15.17 11.76
N ALA A 53 -11.79 13.98 12.22
CA ALA A 53 -10.91 13.10 12.98
C ALA A 53 -9.69 12.61 12.17
N ILE A 54 -9.87 12.33 10.87
CA ILE A 54 -8.77 11.97 9.97
C ILE A 54 -7.84 13.16 9.76
N GLN A 55 -8.39 14.37 9.59
CA GLN A 55 -7.59 15.58 9.45
C GLN A 55 -6.76 15.88 10.72
N ALA A 56 -7.36 15.71 11.90
CA ALA A 56 -6.65 15.79 13.17
C ALA A 56 -5.52 14.76 13.26
N SER A 57 -5.78 13.52 12.83
CA SER A 57 -4.79 12.45 12.82
C SER A 57 -3.63 12.74 11.87
N LYS A 58 -3.94 13.27 10.67
CA LYS A 58 -2.93 13.74 9.72
C LYS A 58 -2.08 14.86 10.33
N CYS A 59 -2.70 15.83 10.99
CA CYS A 59 -2.00 16.94 11.64
C CYS A 59 -1.00 16.43 12.70
N CYS A 60 -1.35 15.38 13.46
CA CYS A 60 -0.43 14.75 14.41
C CYS A 60 0.78 14.07 13.72
N LEU A 61 0.56 13.42 12.58
CA LEU A 61 1.63 12.81 11.78
C LEU A 61 2.56 13.87 11.19
N ASP A 62 2.00 14.92 10.58
CA ASP A 62 2.75 16.04 10.00
C ASP A 62 3.59 16.75 11.08
N ALA A 63 3.02 16.93 12.28
CA ALA A 63 3.75 17.51 13.41
C ALA A 63 4.96 16.66 13.82
N LEU A 64 4.82 15.33 13.89
CA LEU A 64 5.94 14.44 14.17
C LEU A 64 7.00 14.51 13.06
N GLU A 65 6.60 14.53 11.78
CA GLU A 65 7.52 14.62 10.65
C GLU A 65 8.36 15.90 10.69
N HIS A 66 7.72 17.04 10.99
CA HIS A 66 8.44 18.28 11.18
C HIS A 66 9.39 18.23 12.38
N GLN A 67 9.01 17.63 13.50
CA GLN A 67 9.92 17.48 14.65
C GLN A 67 11.11 16.55 14.35
N ILE A 68 10.90 15.48 13.57
CA ILE A 68 11.98 14.60 13.11
C ILE A 68 12.93 15.37 12.19
N ALA A 69 12.40 16.13 11.22
CA ALA A 69 13.22 16.90 10.29
C ALA A 69 14.05 17.99 10.99
N ASN A 70 13.49 18.61 12.04
CA ASN A 70 14.14 19.67 12.82
C ASN A 70 14.95 19.14 14.03
N ALA A 71 15.05 17.82 14.25
CA ALA A 71 15.66 17.25 15.45
C ALA A 71 17.15 17.63 15.64
N HIS A 72 17.81 18.06 14.55
CA HIS A 72 19.22 18.45 14.54
C HIS A 72 19.44 19.94 14.23
N GLU A 73 18.37 20.72 14.05
CA GLU A 73 18.47 22.14 13.74
C GLU A 73 18.44 22.98 15.02
N GLU A 74 19.36 23.95 15.14
CA GLU A 74 19.36 24.90 16.27
C GLU A 74 18.17 25.89 16.22
N SER A 75 17.48 25.97 15.08
CA SER A 75 16.36 26.86 14.82
C SER A 75 15.28 26.15 14.02
N LEU A 76 14.00 26.49 14.28
CA LEU A 76 12.88 25.99 13.48
C LEU A 76 13.02 26.39 12.01
N SER A 77 12.90 25.42 11.12
CA SER A 77 12.77 25.65 9.68
C SER A 77 11.57 26.56 9.38
N LEU A 78 11.65 27.31 8.27
CA LEU A 78 10.55 28.18 7.83
C LEU A 78 9.26 27.38 7.64
N GLU A 79 9.37 26.22 6.98
CA GLU A 79 8.26 25.30 6.75
C GLU A 79 7.59 24.87 8.06
N TYR A 80 8.36 24.57 9.10
CA TYR A 80 7.78 24.16 10.37
C TYR A 80 7.07 25.33 11.08
N ARG A 81 7.59 26.56 10.99
CA ARG A 81 6.89 27.75 11.53
C ARG A 81 5.60 28.04 10.78
N GLU A 82 5.59 27.89 9.47
CA GLU A 82 4.39 28.03 8.65
C GLU A 82 3.34 26.97 9.04
N PHE A 83 3.76 25.72 9.21
CA PHE A 83 2.91 24.64 9.70
C PHE A 83 2.32 24.96 11.08
N LEU A 84 3.13 25.38 12.05
CA LEU A 84 2.65 25.71 13.41
C LEU A 84 1.64 26.86 13.41
N ASN A 85 1.74 27.79 12.46
CA ASN A 85 0.83 28.93 12.31
C ASN A 85 -0.42 28.64 11.46
N SER A 86 -0.49 27.45 10.85
CA SER A 86 -1.58 27.01 9.99
C SER A 86 -2.93 26.98 10.73
N LYS A 87 -4.02 27.05 9.95
CA LYS A 87 -5.38 26.97 10.47
C LYS A 87 -5.64 25.59 11.06
N GLU A 88 -5.10 24.56 10.41
CA GLU A 88 -5.21 23.15 10.77
C GLU A 88 -4.61 22.86 12.14
N VAL A 89 -3.40 23.36 12.43
CA VAL A 89 -2.77 23.20 13.75
C VAL A 89 -3.58 23.90 14.84
N LYS A 90 -4.13 25.08 14.56
CA LYS A 90 -4.97 25.81 15.53
C LYS A 90 -6.26 25.05 15.84
N GLU A 91 -6.93 24.53 14.80
CA GLU A 91 -8.17 23.75 14.91
C GLU A 91 -7.97 22.41 15.62
N HIS A 92 -6.79 21.79 15.49
CA HIS A 92 -6.47 20.47 16.05
C HIS A 92 -5.46 20.51 17.21
N SER A 93 -5.24 21.67 17.81
CA SER A 93 -4.27 21.91 18.89
C SER A 93 -4.47 21.00 20.11
N ASN A 94 -5.72 20.70 20.47
CA ASN A 94 -6.04 19.78 21.57
C ASN A 94 -5.52 18.36 21.29
N HIS A 95 -5.67 17.85 20.06
CA HIS A 95 -5.17 16.52 19.69
C HIS A 95 -3.64 16.46 19.68
N LEU A 96 -2.98 17.53 19.24
CA LEU A 96 -1.53 17.64 19.35
C LEU A 96 -1.08 17.63 20.82
N ALA A 97 -1.81 18.30 21.71
CA ALA A 97 -1.50 18.30 23.14
C ALA A 97 -1.72 16.92 23.79
N GLU A 98 -2.83 16.24 23.45
CA GLU A 98 -3.15 14.87 23.85
C GLU A 98 -2.08 13.87 23.40
N CYS A 99 -1.52 14.06 22.20
CA CYS A 99 -0.41 13.27 21.67
C CYS A 99 0.97 13.71 22.18
N GLY A 100 1.08 14.75 23.02
CA GLY A 100 2.38 15.27 23.45
C GLY A 100 3.22 15.94 22.35
N LEU A 101 2.61 16.29 21.22
CA LEU A 101 3.24 16.92 20.05
C LEU A 101 3.05 18.45 20.01
N HIS A 102 2.36 19.02 21.00
CA HIS A 102 2.10 20.46 21.05
C HIS A 102 3.37 21.25 21.34
N ILE A 103 3.76 22.09 20.37
CA ILE A 103 4.80 23.10 20.57
C ILE A 103 4.13 24.45 20.83
N THR A 104 4.34 24.98 22.03
CA THR A 104 3.96 26.36 22.35
C THR A 104 5.03 27.28 21.75
N LEU A 105 4.66 28.04 20.72
CA LEU A 105 5.49 29.16 20.28
C LEU A 105 5.59 30.16 21.44
N PRO A 106 6.78 30.70 21.76
CA PRO A 106 6.88 31.79 22.71
C PRO A 106 6.01 32.95 22.20
N SER A 107 5.10 33.42 23.05
CA SER A 107 4.25 34.58 22.74
C SER A 107 5.14 35.77 22.40
N GLU A 108 4.87 36.43 21.27
CA GLU A 108 5.58 37.64 20.82
C GLU A 108 5.40 38.85 21.76
N GLU A 109 4.75 38.70 22.91
CA GLU A 109 4.30 39.81 23.77
C GLU A 109 5.32 40.32 24.81
N ASP A 110 6.53 39.73 24.91
CA ASP A 110 7.57 40.21 25.86
C ASP A 110 8.86 40.69 25.16
N SER A 111 8.75 41.34 23.99
CA SER A 111 9.87 42.12 23.45
C SER A 111 9.83 43.54 24.00
N SER A 112 10.30 43.71 25.25
CA SER A 112 10.90 44.98 25.63
C SER A 112 12.11 45.20 24.70
N GLU A 113 12.06 46.27 23.92
CA GLU A 113 13.16 46.77 23.10
C GLU A 113 14.36 47.08 24.00
N ASP A 114 15.24 46.11 24.29
CA ASP A 114 16.65 46.36 24.64
C ASP A 114 17.43 45.03 24.74
N GLU A 115 18.54 45.00 23.99
CA GLU A 115 19.70 44.07 24.06
C GLU A 115 19.50 42.57 23.77
N GLU A 116 20.19 42.10 22.71
CA GLU A 116 20.37 40.70 22.27
C GLU A 116 19.12 39.80 22.36
N ALA A 117 18.31 39.83 21.30
CA ALA A 117 17.15 38.93 21.13
C ALA A 117 17.53 37.49 21.54
N PRO A 118 16.96 36.97 22.66
CA PRO A 118 17.19 35.60 23.05
C PRO A 118 16.68 34.72 21.91
N LYS A 119 17.55 33.86 21.34
CA LYS A 119 17.11 32.84 20.39
C LYS A 119 15.89 32.14 21.01
N PRO A 120 14.74 32.04 20.33
CA PRO A 120 13.54 31.44 20.90
C PRO A 120 13.87 30.01 21.31
N ILE A 121 14.06 29.80 22.61
CA ILE A 121 14.33 28.46 23.16
C ILE A 121 13.00 27.72 23.08
N LEU A 122 12.95 26.72 22.18
CA LEU A 122 11.90 25.71 22.13
C LEU A 122 11.82 25.03 23.50
N LYS A 123 10.84 25.44 24.33
CA LYS A 123 10.67 24.86 25.67
C LYS A 123 10.13 23.43 25.65
N HIS A 124 9.67 22.92 24.51
CA HIS A 124 8.96 21.64 24.42
C HIS A 124 9.22 20.86 23.11
N SER A 125 10.47 20.74 22.67
CA SER A 125 10.80 19.72 21.66
C SER A 125 10.90 18.35 22.33
N LEU A 126 10.36 17.32 21.66
CA LEU A 126 10.56 15.93 22.08
C LEU A 126 12.06 15.62 22.13
N SER A 127 12.48 14.88 23.16
CA SER A 127 13.82 14.33 23.21
C SER A 127 14.05 13.35 22.06
N HIS A 128 15.31 13.09 21.72
CA HIS A 128 15.65 12.12 20.68
C HIS A 128 15.07 10.72 20.97
N GLN A 129 15.06 10.30 22.24
CA GLN A 129 14.49 9.01 22.64
C GLN A 129 12.97 8.97 22.40
N GLU A 130 12.26 10.05 22.73
CA GLU A 130 10.83 10.16 22.45
C GLU A 130 10.56 10.09 20.95
N LEU A 131 11.28 10.87 20.12
CA LEU A 131 11.11 10.83 18.65
C LEU A 131 11.27 9.42 18.07
N VAL A 132 12.21 8.63 18.62
CA VAL A 132 12.38 7.21 18.24
C VAL A 132 11.17 6.37 18.63
N GLU A 133 10.58 6.59 19.80
CA GLU A 133 9.37 5.89 20.26
C GLU A 133 8.15 6.22 19.40
N TYR A 134 7.88 7.50 19.13
CA TYR A 134 6.82 7.94 18.23
C TYR A 134 7.00 7.36 16.82
N SER A 135 8.24 7.37 16.28
CA SER A 135 8.53 6.79 14.96
C SER A 135 8.26 5.28 14.91
N LYS A 136 8.63 4.53 15.97
CA LYS A 136 8.33 3.09 16.06
C LYS A 136 6.83 2.82 16.06
N ILE A 137 6.05 3.62 16.78
CA ILE A 137 4.59 3.50 16.81
C ILE A 137 4.01 3.78 15.42
N ARG A 138 4.40 4.89 14.79
CA ARG A 138 3.98 5.25 13.44
C ARG A 138 4.23 4.10 12.46
N ASP A 139 5.45 3.60 12.42
CA ASP A 139 5.84 2.55 11.47
C ASP A 139 5.13 1.21 11.77
N LYS A 140 4.90 0.89 13.05
CA LYS A 140 4.13 -0.28 13.47
C LYS A 140 2.69 -0.19 12.98
N GLU A 141 1.99 0.92 13.25
CA GLU A 141 0.60 1.09 12.85
C GLU A 141 0.47 1.16 11.32
N ARG A 142 1.43 1.77 10.60
CA ARG A 142 1.49 1.75 9.14
C ARG A 142 1.58 0.32 8.59
N ARG A 143 2.48 -0.50 9.14
CA ARG A 143 2.63 -1.92 8.73
C ARG A 143 1.37 -2.72 9.04
N ASN A 144 0.76 -2.51 10.20
CA ASN A 144 -0.48 -3.18 10.59
C ASN A 144 -1.62 -2.83 9.64
N ALA A 145 -1.80 -1.55 9.32
CA ALA A 145 -2.80 -1.09 8.37
C ALA A 145 -2.56 -1.68 6.97
N HIS A 146 -1.31 -1.66 6.49
CA HIS A 146 -0.96 -2.29 5.21
C HIS A 146 -1.27 -3.79 5.19
N ALA A 147 -0.89 -4.54 6.23
CA ALA A 147 -1.16 -5.97 6.33
C ALA A 147 -2.67 -6.29 6.32
N LEU A 148 -3.45 -5.52 7.07
CA LEU A 148 -4.91 -5.62 7.10
C LEU A 148 -5.51 -5.36 5.70
N GLN A 149 -5.09 -4.28 5.04
CA GLN A 149 -5.57 -3.93 3.71
C GLN A 149 -5.18 -4.97 2.66
N MET A 150 -3.98 -5.53 2.74
CA MET A 150 -3.59 -6.63 1.86
C MET A 150 -4.43 -7.89 2.08
N GLU A 151 -4.78 -8.21 3.32
CA GLU A 151 -5.67 -9.34 3.62
C GLU A 151 -7.06 -9.14 3.01
N GLU A 152 -7.65 -7.95 3.18
CA GLU A 152 -8.95 -7.61 2.61
C GLU A 152 -8.94 -7.62 1.08
N ARG A 153 -7.90 -7.05 0.45
CA ARG A 153 -7.73 -7.10 -1.01
C ARG A 153 -7.59 -8.51 -1.55
N ARG A 154 -6.84 -9.38 -0.85
CA ARG A 154 -6.72 -10.80 -1.22
C ARG A 154 -8.06 -11.53 -1.13
N LYS A 155 -8.84 -11.29 -0.08
CA LYS A 155 -10.21 -11.84 0.06
C LYS A 155 -11.11 -11.37 -1.07
N TYR A 156 -11.07 -10.06 -1.38
CA TYR A 156 -11.83 -9.50 -2.49
C TYR A 156 -11.44 -10.12 -3.84
N LEU A 157 -10.15 -10.27 -4.11
CA LEU A 157 -9.66 -10.93 -5.33
C LEU A 157 -10.12 -12.39 -5.44
N ASP A 158 -10.07 -13.13 -4.33
CA ASP A 158 -10.51 -14.53 -4.30
C ASP A 158 -12.00 -14.66 -4.62
N GLU A 159 -12.84 -13.81 -4.00
CA GLU A 159 -14.27 -13.76 -4.30
C GLU A 159 -14.54 -13.32 -5.75
N LEU A 160 -13.79 -12.34 -6.26
CA LEU A 160 -13.91 -11.87 -7.64
C LEU A 160 -13.54 -12.96 -8.66
N ILE A 161 -12.45 -13.71 -8.43
CA ILE A 161 -12.04 -14.83 -9.28
C ILE A 161 -13.09 -15.95 -9.20
N LYS A 162 -13.54 -16.33 -7.99
CA LYS A 162 -14.59 -17.33 -7.82
C LYS A 162 -15.86 -16.92 -8.56
N GLU A 163 -16.33 -15.70 -8.41
CA GLU A 163 -17.56 -15.22 -9.04
C GLU A 163 -17.44 -15.24 -10.57
N THR A 164 -16.34 -14.68 -11.10
CA THR A 164 -16.11 -14.54 -12.54
C THR A 164 -15.99 -15.90 -13.23
N PHE A 165 -15.22 -16.83 -12.65
CA PHE A 165 -14.94 -18.14 -13.25
C PHE A 165 -15.92 -19.26 -12.81
N ARG A 166 -16.83 -18.99 -11.85
CA ARG A 166 -17.96 -19.89 -11.51
C ARG A 166 -19.20 -19.58 -12.34
N LYS A 167 -19.49 -18.29 -12.61
CA LYS A 167 -20.61 -17.90 -13.49
C LYS A 167 -20.49 -18.53 -14.88
N SER A 168 -19.27 -18.64 -15.41
CA SER A 168 -19.00 -19.34 -16.67
C SER A 168 -19.30 -20.85 -16.64
N LYS A 169 -19.29 -21.51 -15.46
CA LYS A 169 -19.65 -22.94 -15.30
C LYS A 169 -21.17 -23.20 -15.29
N ILE A 170 -21.95 -22.29 -14.70
CA ILE A 170 -23.38 -22.51 -14.44
C ILE A 170 -24.24 -22.31 -15.70
N GLU A 171 -23.83 -21.45 -16.62
CA GLU A 171 -24.53 -21.28 -17.91
C GLU A 171 -24.39 -22.50 -18.85
N ALA A 172 -23.58 -23.50 -18.47
CA ALA A 172 -23.28 -24.68 -19.29
C ALA A 172 -23.74 -26.02 -18.68
N SER A 173 -24.41 -26.07 -17.53
CA SER A 173 -24.79 -27.34 -16.89
C SER A 173 -26.18 -27.38 -16.25
N ASP A 174 -26.93 -28.41 -16.63
CA ASP A 174 -28.17 -28.91 -15.99
C ASP A 174 -27.82 -29.40 -14.55
N PRO A 175 -28.63 -29.14 -13.49
CA PRO A 175 -28.17 -29.22 -12.09
C PRO A 175 -27.93 -30.62 -11.52
N ASN A 176 -27.99 -31.69 -12.32
CA ASN A 176 -28.14 -33.05 -11.82
C ASN A 176 -26.92 -33.97 -11.96
N ASP A 177 -25.76 -33.49 -12.43
CA ASP A 177 -24.58 -34.35 -12.59
C ASP A 177 -23.37 -33.82 -11.81
N SER A 178 -23.25 -34.29 -10.57
CA SER A 178 -22.26 -33.89 -9.58
C SER A 178 -20.97 -34.70 -9.64
N ASN A 179 -20.43 -34.95 -10.85
CA ASN A 179 -19.12 -35.58 -11.03
C ASN A 179 -18.48 -35.38 -12.43
N ILE A 180 -18.35 -34.12 -12.89
CA ILE A 180 -17.66 -33.83 -14.16
C ILE A 180 -16.33 -33.11 -13.93
N LEU A 181 -15.26 -33.88 -14.06
CA LEU A 181 -13.90 -33.46 -14.41
C LEU A 181 -13.93 -32.48 -15.60
N VAL A 182 -13.64 -31.20 -15.35
CA VAL A 182 -12.94 -30.12 -16.13
C VAL A 182 -13.06 -30.08 -17.68
N THR A 183 -13.87 -30.88 -18.36
CA THR A 183 -13.70 -31.14 -19.80
C THR A 183 -14.91 -30.79 -20.67
N SER A 184 -16.03 -30.29 -20.12
CA SER A 184 -17.25 -30.09 -20.92
C SER A 184 -17.71 -28.64 -21.09
N LEU A 185 -16.90 -27.65 -20.73
CA LEU A 185 -17.30 -26.23 -20.80
C LEU A 185 -17.31 -25.61 -22.21
N ILE A 186 -17.18 -26.44 -23.24
CA ILE A 186 -17.11 -26.02 -24.62
C ILE A 186 -18.25 -26.68 -25.38
N THR A 187 -19.43 -26.07 -25.34
CA THR A 187 -20.45 -26.35 -26.35
C THR A 187 -19.99 -25.75 -27.68
N GLU A 188 -20.17 -26.47 -28.80
CA GLU A 188 -19.77 -26.01 -30.14
C GLU A 188 -20.38 -24.65 -30.55
N SER A 189 -21.50 -24.28 -29.93
CA SER A 189 -22.12 -22.95 -30.06
C SER A 189 -21.30 -21.83 -29.39
N SER A 190 -20.65 -22.09 -28.26
CA SER A 190 -19.74 -21.14 -27.58
C SER A 190 -18.40 -20.98 -28.33
N LEU A 191 -17.92 -22.04 -28.99
CA LEU A 191 -16.69 -22.03 -29.81
C LEU A 191 -16.77 -21.07 -31.00
N ASN A 192 -17.91 -21.06 -31.69
CA ASN A 192 -18.15 -20.18 -32.82
C ASN A 192 -18.32 -18.71 -32.38
N SER A 193 -18.78 -18.48 -31.15
CA SER A 193 -18.89 -17.14 -30.55
C SER A 193 -17.53 -16.51 -30.23
N LEU A 194 -16.59 -17.29 -29.68
CA LEU A 194 -15.26 -16.81 -29.26
C LEU A 194 -14.33 -16.46 -30.42
N ASN A 195 -14.59 -16.99 -31.61
CA ASN A 195 -13.90 -16.60 -32.83
C ASN A 195 -14.76 -15.67 -33.71
N SER A 196 -15.92 -15.22 -33.21
CA SER A 196 -16.74 -14.26 -33.92
C SER A 196 -16.02 -12.91 -34.03
N ARG A 197 -16.21 -12.21 -35.15
CA ARG A 197 -15.61 -10.90 -35.39
C ARG A 197 -16.01 -9.89 -34.31
N GLU A 198 -17.24 -9.98 -33.80
CA GLU A 198 -17.74 -9.11 -32.75
C GLU A 198 -17.02 -9.35 -31.42
N PHE A 199 -16.95 -10.61 -30.97
CA PHE A 199 -16.22 -10.95 -29.76
C PHE A 199 -14.75 -10.51 -29.85
N LEU A 200 -14.09 -10.83 -30.97
CA LEU A 200 -12.70 -10.45 -31.18
C LEU A 200 -12.56 -8.94 -31.03
N ASN A 201 -13.34 -8.14 -31.76
CA ASN A 201 -13.30 -6.66 -31.66
C ASN A 201 -13.55 -6.13 -30.24
N GLN A 202 -14.46 -6.75 -29.49
CA GLN A 202 -14.71 -6.37 -28.10
C GLN A 202 -13.52 -6.71 -27.19
N ALA A 203 -12.96 -7.92 -27.32
CA ALA A 203 -11.77 -8.33 -26.58
C ALA A 203 -10.56 -7.45 -26.91
N ARG A 204 -10.40 -7.10 -28.20
CA ARG A 204 -9.40 -6.14 -28.69
C ARG A 204 -9.47 -4.82 -27.93
N SER A 205 -10.64 -4.19 -27.99
CA SER A 205 -10.90 -2.91 -27.33
C SER A 205 -10.61 -2.97 -25.82
N LYS A 206 -11.00 -4.06 -25.15
CA LYS A 206 -10.75 -4.26 -23.72
C LYS A 206 -9.26 -4.39 -23.39
N ILE A 207 -8.51 -5.20 -24.15
CA ILE A 207 -7.07 -5.39 -23.94
C ILE A 207 -6.31 -4.08 -24.20
N ASP A 208 -6.60 -3.41 -25.31
CA ASP A 208 -5.95 -2.13 -25.66
C ASP A 208 -6.25 -1.05 -24.62
N SER A 209 -7.51 -0.95 -24.17
CA SER A 209 -7.92 -0.02 -23.11
C SER A 209 -7.20 -0.32 -21.80
N PHE A 210 -7.19 -1.58 -21.35
CA PHE A 210 -6.49 -1.99 -20.13
C PHE A 210 -4.99 -1.71 -20.20
N SER A 211 -4.33 -2.16 -21.29
CA SER A 211 -2.90 -1.95 -21.52
C SER A 211 -2.55 -0.45 -21.50
N SER A 212 -3.30 0.39 -22.23
CA SER A 212 -3.07 1.83 -22.27
C SER A 212 -3.26 2.50 -20.90
N LYS A 213 -4.24 2.06 -20.11
CA LYS A 213 -4.57 2.59 -18.78
C LYS A 213 -3.50 2.25 -17.74
N TYR A 214 -2.98 1.02 -17.74
CA TYR A 214 -2.12 0.54 -16.66
C TYR A 214 -0.64 0.37 -17.00
N LYS A 215 -0.22 0.45 -18.27
CA LYS A 215 1.20 0.19 -18.64
C LYS A 215 2.24 1.06 -17.94
N MET A 216 1.86 2.26 -17.50
CA MET A 216 2.75 3.17 -16.76
C MET A 216 2.87 2.83 -15.27
N ASN A 217 1.97 1.98 -14.74
CA ASN A 217 1.99 1.56 -13.35
C ASN A 217 2.94 0.36 -13.19
N VAL A 218 4.09 0.59 -12.55
CA VAL A 218 5.14 -0.43 -12.32
C VAL A 218 4.60 -1.66 -11.58
N GLY A 219 3.63 -1.50 -10.68
CA GLY A 219 3.01 -2.62 -9.97
C GLY A 219 2.33 -3.63 -10.90
N THR A 220 1.94 -3.22 -12.11
CA THR A 220 1.24 -4.08 -13.08
C THR A 220 2.19 -4.81 -14.04
N HIS A 221 3.49 -4.50 -14.00
CA HIS A 221 4.45 -5.03 -14.98
C HIS A 221 4.67 -6.53 -14.84
N SER A 222 4.66 -7.06 -13.61
CA SER A 222 4.72 -8.50 -13.34
C SER A 222 3.55 -9.25 -13.97
N PHE A 223 2.35 -8.69 -13.86
CA PHE A 223 1.13 -9.23 -14.49
C PHE A 223 1.24 -9.25 -16.01
N PHE A 224 1.63 -8.13 -16.64
CA PHE A 224 1.82 -8.06 -18.10
C PHE A 224 2.89 -9.04 -18.60
N ALA A 225 4.03 -9.10 -17.91
CA ALA A 225 5.13 -10.01 -18.26
C ALA A 225 4.69 -11.48 -18.15
N GLY A 226 3.93 -11.83 -17.10
CA GLY A 226 3.37 -13.16 -16.89
C GLY A 226 2.45 -13.61 -18.03
N ILE A 227 1.48 -12.78 -18.41
CA ILE A 227 0.55 -13.10 -19.50
C ILE A 227 1.29 -13.22 -20.84
N LYS A 228 2.21 -12.31 -21.17
CA LYS A 228 2.96 -12.38 -22.44
C LYS A 228 3.75 -13.69 -22.52
N LYS A 229 4.47 -14.03 -21.45
CA LYS A 229 5.26 -15.27 -21.39
C LYS A 229 4.38 -16.52 -21.52
N LEU A 230 3.20 -16.52 -20.90
CA LEU A 230 2.22 -17.60 -21.07
C LEU A 230 1.81 -17.75 -22.54
N ILE A 231 1.45 -16.65 -23.20
CA ILE A 231 1.01 -16.66 -24.60
C ILE A 231 2.14 -17.12 -25.54
N GLU A 232 3.33 -16.54 -25.39
CA GLU A 232 4.52 -16.91 -26.16
C GLU A 232 4.80 -18.41 -26.04
N LYS A 233 4.81 -18.92 -24.80
CA LYS A 233 5.04 -20.34 -24.54
C LYS A 233 3.94 -21.23 -25.11
N GLN A 234 2.67 -20.80 -25.04
CA GLN A 234 1.56 -21.57 -25.58
C GLN A 234 1.62 -21.66 -27.12
N MET A 235 2.06 -20.60 -27.78
CA MET A 235 2.27 -20.59 -29.23
C MET A 235 3.48 -21.41 -29.67
N GLU A 236 4.52 -21.53 -28.83
CA GLU A 236 5.66 -22.43 -29.05
C GLU A 236 5.28 -23.90 -28.87
N ASN A 237 4.31 -24.20 -27.99
CA ASN A 237 3.93 -25.54 -27.57
C ASN A 237 2.49 -25.87 -28.00
N ASN A 238 2.27 -26.07 -29.30
CA ASN A 238 0.93 -26.29 -29.87
C ASN A 238 0.23 -27.56 -29.33
N ASP A 239 0.99 -28.54 -28.84
CA ASP A 239 0.43 -29.84 -28.46
C ASP A 239 0.08 -29.94 -26.96
N ASN A 240 0.62 -29.04 -26.13
CA ASN A 240 0.40 -29.07 -24.68
C ASN A 240 -0.23 -27.78 -24.16
N CYS A 241 -1.11 -27.96 -23.18
CA CYS A 241 -1.69 -26.84 -22.45
C CYS A 241 -0.72 -26.35 -21.38
N ILE A 242 -0.43 -25.05 -21.36
CA ILE A 242 0.47 -24.46 -20.37
C ILE A 242 -0.33 -23.93 -19.19
N LEU A 243 -0.02 -24.47 -18.02
CA LEU A 243 -0.57 -24.00 -16.75
C LEU A 243 0.29 -22.84 -16.24
N TRP A 244 -0.31 -21.66 -16.16
CA TRP A 244 0.27 -20.48 -15.52
C TRP A 244 -0.29 -20.33 -14.12
N THR A 245 0.59 -20.20 -13.14
CA THR A 245 0.21 -19.94 -11.75
C THR A 245 0.86 -18.66 -11.27
N PHE A 246 0.09 -17.82 -10.58
CA PHE A 246 0.60 -16.59 -9.97
C PHE A 246 0.01 -16.38 -8.58
N ASN A 247 0.75 -15.63 -7.75
CA ASN A 247 0.37 -15.30 -6.38
C ASN A 247 -0.60 -14.11 -6.38
N SER A 248 -1.55 -14.09 -5.44
CA SER A 248 -2.53 -13.01 -5.29
C SER A 248 -1.91 -11.60 -5.24
N SER A 249 -0.73 -11.44 -4.63
CA SER A 249 0.04 -10.19 -4.61
C SER A 249 0.24 -9.56 -5.98
N THR A 250 0.39 -10.37 -7.03
CA THR A 250 0.56 -9.92 -8.43
C THR A 250 -0.54 -8.95 -8.87
N LEU A 251 -1.75 -9.11 -8.33
CA LEU A 251 -2.89 -8.24 -8.62
C LEU A 251 -3.25 -7.33 -7.44
N SER A 252 -3.13 -7.81 -6.19
CA SER A 252 -3.60 -7.07 -5.01
C SER A 252 -2.67 -5.94 -4.53
N GLU A 253 -1.39 -5.96 -4.89
CA GLU A 253 -0.43 -4.93 -4.48
C GLU A 253 -0.48 -3.67 -5.35
N VAL A 254 -1.16 -3.72 -6.50
CA VAL A 254 -1.25 -2.58 -7.40
C VAL A 254 -2.07 -1.48 -6.73
N ASN A 255 -1.46 -0.30 -6.56
CA ASN A 255 -2.10 0.85 -5.94
C ASN A 255 -2.73 1.78 -7.01
N HIS A 256 -3.95 2.26 -6.74
CA HIS A 256 -4.71 3.18 -7.60
C HIS A 256 -4.11 4.57 -7.71
N SER A 257 -3.29 4.97 -6.73
CA SER A 257 -2.71 6.32 -6.66
C SER A 257 -1.83 6.70 -7.86
N CYS A 258 -1.46 5.75 -8.72
CA CYS A 258 -0.63 5.98 -9.90
C CYS A 258 -1.42 6.32 -11.18
N ILE A 259 -2.77 6.29 -11.17
CA ILE A 259 -3.61 6.47 -12.37
C ILE A 259 -4.19 7.89 -12.41
N GLY A 260 -3.31 8.90 -12.33
CA GLY A 260 -3.66 10.32 -12.54
C GLY A 260 -4.66 10.94 -11.54
N PRO A 261 -4.70 12.28 -11.43
CA PRO A 261 -5.56 12.97 -10.46
C PRO A 261 -7.04 13.08 -10.85
N THR A 262 -7.47 12.52 -11.99
CA THR A 262 -8.73 12.93 -12.63
C THR A 262 -9.94 12.06 -12.33
N GLU A 263 -9.78 10.85 -11.79
CA GLU A 263 -10.93 9.97 -11.55
C GLU A 263 -10.87 9.36 -10.16
N LYS A 264 -11.73 9.88 -9.27
CA LYS A 264 -12.09 9.22 -8.01
C LYS A 264 -12.84 7.94 -8.36
N HIS A 265 -12.11 6.85 -8.55
CA HIS A 265 -12.71 5.56 -8.86
C HIS A 265 -12.99 4.80 -7.58
N ASN A 266 -14.28 4.53 -7.35
CA ASN A 266 -14.75 3.68 -6.27
C ASN A 266 -14.18 2.27 -6.42
N GLY A 267 -13.40 1.82 -5.44
CA GLY A 267 -12.96 0.43 -5.33
C GLY A 267 -11.79 0.04 -6.22
N ASP A 268 -11.38 -1.23 -6.11
CA ASP A 268 -10.18 -1.77 -6.73
C ASP A 268 -10.36 -2.06 -8.24
N THR A 269 -10.72 -1.03 -9.02
CA THR A 269 -11.08 -1.11 -10.46
C THR A 269 -10.06 -1.86 -11.32
N TYR A 270 -8.79 -1.84 -10.91
CA TYR A 270 -7.71 -2.58 -11.55
C TYR A 270 -7.91 -4.08 -11.42
N MET A 271 -8.17 -4.60 -10.22
CA MET A 271 -8.39 -6.02 -10.00
C MET A 271 -9.62 -6.51 -10.75
N ASP A 272 -10.71 -5.73 -10.72
CA ASP A 272 -11.92 -5.98 -11.51
C ASP A 272 -11.62 -6.10 -13.01
N GLU A 273 -10.93 -5.11 -13.57
CA GLU A 273 -10.61 -5.09 -15.00
C GLU A 273 -9.60 -6.18 -15.37
N ALA A 274 -8.62 -6.47 -14.50
CA ALA A 274 -7.64 -7.53 -14.70
C ALA A 274 -8.29 -8.92 -14.70
N VAL A 275 -9.16 -9.22 -13.74
CA VAL A 275 -9.88 -10.50 -13.70
C VAL A 275 -10.83 -10.64 -14.89
N LYS A 276 -11.54 -9.57 -15.27
CA LYS A 276 -12.36 -9.54 -16.50
C LYS A 276 -11.51 -9.78 -17.74
N LEU A 277 -10.31 -9.20 -17.83
CA LEU A 277 -9.37 -9.43 -18.92
C LEU A 277 -8.95 -10.90 -19.00
N LEU A 278 -8.57 -11.50 -17.87
CA LEU A 278 -8.20 -12.92 -17.78
C LEU A 278 -9.34 -13.81 -18.29
N SER A 279 -10.58 -13.52 -17.88
CA SER A 279 -11.76 -14.31 -18.30
C SER A 279 -12.06 -14.27 -19.80
N LEU A 280 -11.44 -13.37 -20.58
CA LEU A 280 -11.64 -13.32 -22.03
C LEU A 280 -10.98 -14.51 -22.75
N PHE A 281 -9.88 -15.03 -22.21
CA PHE A 281 -9.08 -16.03 -22.92
C PHE A 281 -8.46 -17.13 -22.04
N LEU A 282 -8.64 -17.06 -20.72
CA LEU A 282 -8.15 -18.06 -19.80
C LEU A 282 -9.29 -18.88 -19.19
N VAL A 283 -8.95 -20.11 -18.81
CA VAL A 283 -9.79 -21.01 -18.03
C VAL A 283 -9.12 -21.25 -16.67
N SER A 284 -9.89 -21.12 -15.59
CA SER A 284 -9.40 -21.39 -14.23
C SER A 284 -9.18 -22.89 -14.02
N TYR A 285 -8.02 -23.24 -13.45
CA TYR A 285 -7.68 -24.58 -13.03
C TYR A 285 -7.67 -24.65 -11.51
N HIS A 286 -8.41 -25.60 -10.95
CA HIS A 286 -8.49 -25.84 -9.52
C HIS A 286 -8.03 -27.26 -9.21
N ASP A 287 -6.83 -27.40 -8.68
CA ASP A 287 -6.33 -28.65 -8.09
C ASP A 287 -5.87 -28.37 -6.66
N GLU A 288 -6.57 -28.97 -5.69
CA GLU A 288 -6.25 -28.84 -4.27
C GLU A 288 -4.92 -29.50 -3.88
N SER A 289 -4.39 -30.39 -4.71
CA SER A 289 -3.12 -31.07 -4.44
C SER A 289 -1.91 -30.15 -4.64
N LEU A 290 -1.97 -29.23 -5.60
CA LEU A 290 -0.90 -28.24 -5.86
C LEU A 290 -0.82 -27.14 -4.79
N ARG A 291 -1.86 -26.96 -3.98
CA ARG A 291 -1.92 -25.93 -2.93
C ARG A 291 -1.14 -26.30 -1.66
N LYS A 292 -0.71 -27.55 -1.50
CA LYS A 292 -0.10 -28.05 -0.26
C LYS A 292 1.40 -27.76 -0.11
N GLU A 293 2.06 -27.31 -1.17
CA GLU A 293 3.53 -27.09 -1.16
C GLU A 293 3.95 -25.62 -1.02
N ILE A 294 3.00 -24.70 -0.88
CA ILE A 294 3.25 -23.25 -1.02
C ILE A 294 2.63 -22.50 0.18
N ASP A 295 3.26 -21.39 0.58
CA ASP A 295 2.93 -20.56 1.75
C ASP A 295 1.42 -20.49 2.01
N GLU A 296 1.00 -21.05 3.15
CA GLU A 296 -0.42 -21.17 3.55
C GLU A 296 -1.12 -19.79 3.60
N ASN A 297 -0.36 -18.70 3.65
CA ASN A 297 -0.88 -17.34 3.79
C ASN A 297 -1.12 -16.60 2.48
N GLU A 298 -0.64 -17.11 1.33
CA GLU A 298 -0.78 -16.43 0.04
C GLU A 298 -1.56 -17.26 -0.99
N PRO A 299 -2.82 -16.89 -1.30
CA PRO A 299 -3.60 -17.57 -2.33
C PRO A 299 -2.90 -17.52 -3.69
N MET A 300 -2.86 -18.67 -4.36
CA MET A 300 -2.41 -18.79 -5.74
C MET A 300 -3.57 -19.14 -6.67
N TYR A 301 -3.47 -18.61 -7.88
CA TYR A 301 -4.44 -18.84 -8.94
C TYR A 301 -3.75 -19.44 -10.15
N SER A 302 -4.33 -20.53 -10.64
CA SER A 302 -3.81 -21.27 -11.79
C SER A 302 -4.77 -21.18 -12.95
N PHE A 303 -4.24 -20.87 -14.13
CA PHE A 303 -5.00 -20.66 -15.35
C PHE A 303 -4.29 -21.29 -16.54
N TYR A 304 -5.05 -21.63 -17.56
CA TYR A 304 -4.51 -21.99 -18.87
C TYR A 304 -5.26 -21.30 -19.98
N ILE A 305 -4.63 -21.15 -21.14
CA ILE A 305 -5.26 -20.53 -22.31
C ILE A 305 -6.36 -21.44 -22.84
N GLN A 306 -7.53 -20.87 -23.12
CA GLN A 306 -8.65 -21.63 -23.65
C GLN A 306 -8.25 -22.32 -24.98
N PRO A 307 -8.34 -23.66 -25.08
CA PRO A 307 -7.79 -24.42 -26.23
C PRO A 307 -8.40 -24.06 -27.59
N SER A 308 -9.59 -23.45 -27.59
CA SER A 308 -10.29 -23.04 -28.80
C SER A 308 -9.84 -21.71 -29.39
N ILE A 309 -8.95 -21.01 -28.70
CA ILE A 309 -8.44 -19.74 -29.15
C ILE A 309 -7.40 -19.96 -30.24
N SER A 310 -7.61 -19.27 -31.36
CA SER A 310 -6.69 -19.35 -32.49
C SER A 310 -5.36 -18.65 -32.21
N ASN A 311 -4.27 -19.18 -32.77
CA ASN A 311 -2.95 -18.55 -32.70
C ASN A 311 -2.94 -17.13 -33.30
N SER A 312 -3.83 -16.83 -34.25
CA SER A 312 -3.98 -15.46 -34.77
C SER A 312 -4.53 -14.48 -33.74
N PHE A 313 -5.45 -14.93 -32.87
CA PHE A 313 -5.92 -14.12 -31.76
C PHE A 313 -4.85 -13.99 -30.68
N LEU A 314 -4.12 -15.06 -30.35
CA LEU A 314 -2.99 -15.01 -29.41
C LEU A 314 -1.90 -14.02 -29.85
N SER A 315 -1.49 -14.06 -31.12
CA SER A 315 -0.55 -13.08 -31.70
C SER A 315 -1.04 -11.64 -31.55
N TYR A 316 -2.34 -11.42 -31.70
CA TYR A 316 -2.93 -10.10 -31.50
C TYR A 316 -2.84 -9.67 -30.03
N ILE A 317 -3.28 -10.54 -29.10
CA ILE A 317 -3.21 -10.24 -27.66
C ILE A 317 -1.77 -9.87 -27.26
N LEU A 318 -0.80 -10.65 -27.74
CA LEU A 318 0.62 -10.41 -27.49
C LEU A 318 1.08 -9.03 -28.00
N GLY A 319 0.56 -8.59 -29.14
CA GLY A 319 0.85 -7.28 -29.74
C GLY A 319 0.18 -6.09 -29.06
N SER A 320 -0.93 -6.31 -28.33
CA SER A 320 -1.64 -5.27 -27.56
C SER A 320 -1.04 -5.01 -26.18
N PHE A 321 -0.32 -5.98 -25.63
CA PHE A 321 0.38 -5.80 -24.36
C PHE A 321 1.66 -4.96 -24.53
N PRO A 322 2.10 -4.25 -23.47
CA PRO A 322 3.29 -3.43 -23.54
C PRO A 322 4.49 -4.26 -23.96
N SER A 323 5.34 -3.68 -24.79
CA SER A 323 6.59 -4.30 -25.21
C SER A 323 7.55 -4.47 -24.01
N SER A 324 8.52 -5.38 -24.09
CA SER A 324 9.45 -5.62 -22.97
C SER A 324 10.30 -4.38 -22.62
N HIS A 325 10.47 -3.45 -23.56
CA HIS A 325 11.13 -2.16 -23.31
C HIS A 325 10.20 -1.09 -22.72
N GLU A 326 8.88 -1.30 -22.72
CA GLU A 326 7.94 -0.47 -21.97
C GLU A 326 7.75 -1.00 -20.54
N LEU A 327 7.92 -2.31 -20.33
CA LEU A 327 7.93 -2.98 -19.04
C LEU A 327 9.28 -2.80 -18.32
N HIS A 328 9.76 -1.56 -18.25
CA HIS A 328 10.86 -1.25 -17.35
C HIS A 328 10.30 -1.08 -15.94
N ALA A 329 10.59 -2.05 -15.07
CA ALA A 329 10.88 -1.73 -13.69
C ALA A 329 12.06 -0.76 -13.72
N LYS A 330 11.80 0.56 -13.82
CA LYS A 330 12.81 1.52 -13.42
C LYS A 330 13.21 1.09 -12.01
N GLY A 331 14.48 0.73 -11.81
CA GLY A 331 15.00 0.55 -10.46
C GLY A 331 14.56 1.75 -9.65
N THR A 332 13.83 1.51 -8.56
CA THR A 332 13.28 2.57 -7.68
C THR A 332 14.38 3.38 -7.00
N GLY A 333 15.64 2.97 -7.21
CA GLY A 333 16.84 3.71 -6.99
C GLY A 333 18.04 2.77 -7.02
N THR A 334 19.21 3.33 -6.79
CA THR A 334 20.38 2.57 -6.35
C THR A 334 20.59 2.89 -4.88
N PHE A 335 20.87 1.85 -4.09
CA PHE A 335 21.27 2.00 -2.70
C PHE A 335 22.79 1.92 -2.64
N LYS A 336 23.41 2.94 -2.05
CA LYS A 336 24.83 2.91 -1.72
C LYS A 336 24.95 2.92 -0.21
N VAL A 337 25.52 1.85 0.33
CA VAL A 337 25.99 1.83 1.71
C VAL A 337 27.33 2.54 1.71
N LEU A 338 27.41 3.70 2.37
CA LEU A 338 28.66 4.41 2.58
C LEU A 338 29.40 3.82 3.79
N ASP A 339 30.68 4.16 3.92
CA ASP A 339 31.41 3.91 5.16
C ASP A 339 30.61 4.51 6.33
N ASP A 340 30.58 3.81 7.47
CA ASP A 340 29.78 4.12 8.67
C ASP A 340 28.28 3.72 8.63
N GLY A 341 27.85 2.90 7.66
CA GLY A 341 26.49 2.32 7.65
C GLY A 341 25.39 3.31 7.26
N ILE A 342 25.78 4.42 6.66
CA ILE A 342 24.85 5.40 6.10
C ILE A 342 24.28 4.84 4.79
N ILE A 343 22.95 4.77 4.68
CA ILE A 343 22.27 4.32 3.46
C ILE A 343 21.89 5.54 2.64
N GLN A 344 22.51 5.69 1.47
CA GLN A 344 22.14 6.71 0.49
C GLN A 344 21.29 6.07 -0.60
N ARG A 345 20.07 6.56 -0.77
CA ARG A 345 19.19 6.19 -1.89
C ARG A 345 19.26 7.28 -2.95
N SER A 346 19.51 6.88 -4.20
CA SER A 346 19.41 7.76 -5.36
C SER A 346 18.35 7.21 -6.30
N ASN A 347 17.39 8.03 -6.71
CA ASN A 347 16.30 7.62 -7.60
C ASN A 347 16.81 7.26 -9.01
N ALA A 348 15.88 6.87 -9.90
CA ALA A 348 16.17 6.51 -11.29
C ALA A 348 16.84 7.62 -12.13
N ASN A 349 16.85 8.86 -11.66
CA ASN A 349 17.52 10.00 -12.30
C ASN A 349 18.89 10.31 -11.68
N GLY A 350 19.33 9.51 -10.70
CA GLY A 350 20.59 9.73 -9.96
C GLY A 350 20.52 10.86 -8.92
N THR A 351 19.34 11.40 -8.63
CA THR A 351 19.17 12.41 -7.58
C THR A 351 18.78 11.73 -6.28
N ASN A 352 19.30 12.21 -5.15
CA ASN A 352 18.90 11.72 -3.83
C ASN A 352 17.45 12.13 -3.56
N ASP A 353 16.57 11.15 -3.37
CA ASP A 353 15.14 11.37 -3.11
C ASP A 353 14.76 11.24 -1.64
N GLU A 354 15.68 10.78 -0.77
CA GLU A 354 15.48 10.70 0.68
C GLU A 354 16.67 11.29 1.45
N SER A 355 16.38 11.95 2.57
CA SER A 355 17.37 12.45 3.53
C SER A 355 18.10 11.28 4.20
N ILE A 356 19.39 11.48 4.45
CA ILE A 356 20.34 10.46 4.88
C ILE A 356 19.86 9.73 6.15
N TYR A 357 19.58 8.43 6.05
CA TYR A 357 19.29 7.60 7.21
C TYR A 357 20.60 7.05 7.81
N PHE A 358 20.86 7.37 9.08
CA PHE A 358 21.84 6.65 9.89
C PHE A 358 21.28 5.28 10.22
N SER A 359 21.83 4.20 9.65
CA SER A 359 21.48 2.86 10.11
C SER A 359 22.21 2.58 11.43
N MET A 360 21.50 2.70 12.55
CA MET A 360 21.84 1.96 13.76
C MET A 360 21.10 0.63 13.77
N ILE A 361 21.29 -0.20 12.73
CA ILE A 361 20.74 -1.56 12.77
C ILE A 361 21.76 -2.62 12.31
N PRO A 362 22.43 -3.32 13.25
CA PRO A 362 23.43 -4.36 12.97
C PRO A 362 22.96 -5.54 12.11
N TRP A 363 21.65 -5.78 11.97
CA TRP A 363 21.12 -6.91 11.20
C TRP A 363 21.13 -6.73 9.67
N LEU A 364 21.28 -5.49 9.15
CA LEU A 364 21.28 -5.23 7.71
C LEU A 364 22.59 -5.64 7.01
N GLN A 365 23.66 -5.94 7.76
CA GLN A 365 24.92 -6.43 7.20
C GLN A 365 24.84 -7.85 6.63
N ASN A 366 23.75 -8.59 6.87
CA ASN A 366 23.59 -9.98 6.42
C ASN A 366 22.64 -10.18 5.23
N LEU A 367 22.05 -9.14 4.66
CA LEU A 367 21.27 -9.24 3.42
C LEU A 367 22.19 -9.13 2.20
N ARG A 368 22.93 -10.22 1.90
CA ARG A 368 23.38 -10.48 0.53
C ARG A 368 22.15 -10.91 -0.28
N CYS A 369 21.45 -9.95 -0.87
CA CYS A 369 20.55 -10.24 -1.97
C CYS A 369 21.41 -10.53 -3.21
N GLU A 370 21.68 -11.81 -3.47
CA GLU A 370 21.98 -12.26 -4.82
C GLU A 370 20.67 -12.19 -5.63
N ILE A 371 20.57 -11.18 -6.48
CA ILE A 371 19.51 -11.09 -7.49
C ILE A 371 19.96 -12.00 -8.64
N LEU A 372 19.21 -13.08 -8.88
CA LEU A 372 19.26 -13.88 -10.11
C LEU A 372 18.29 -13.33 -11.15
#